data_AF-A0A961J072-F1
#
_entry.id   AF-A0A961J072-F1
#
_cell.length_a   1.000
_cell.length_b   1.000
_cell.length_c   1.000
_cell.angle_alpha   90.00
_cell.angle_beta   90.00
_cell.angle_gamma   90.00
#
_symmetry.space_group_name_H-M   'P 1'
#
loop_
_entity.id
_entity.type
_entity.pdbx_description
1 polymer ?
#
loop_
_entity_poly.entity_id
_entity_poly.type
_entity_poly.pdbx_seq_one_letter_code
_entity_poly.pdbx_strand_id
1 'polypeptide(L)'
;MSIWANFRGLTALALLGAGWAGAVQAEVITEYEPFLYDTETPEVLRLEGAINHRAAVLFKLALNDFPKVTTLSLSSEGGSVYAALPAAYDVRVAGLKTVIPEGATCASACSYLFFAGAERMAEGRLGVHQIATSSDSLSDGQVTLGDIFKAFEDFGVPTSVISRMMRTPADSMYLFDPAEMERLGLLGPVPGATEVPVEAPAQVAEPTPQPAPVQPTPDPQVAEPATPLAPEPVPNQDTQVAAVEPAPAPPTEMADTEGLDTATNALDPLVAACFDAALPWANDFGWPGIRSKEIQTGRAIPACETARAQAPENDWVTISLARALGEAGQDSRAVSLYEPVANRGHPYAQGSLGVFYLNGRGVAKDQGRAYRLFLDAAAEGDATANFALAVINAFPSHTIANDMQAAIDYAYEALAAGEDRSPQIYRDMSKFPQSVRVGVQRRLQREGFYSGALDGAFGPASMAAARLLALSR
;
A
#
# COMPACT_ATOMS: atom_id res chain seq x y z
N MET A 1 39.82 16.71 72.71
CA MET A 1 39.74 18.16 73.00
C MET A 1 38.35 18.63 72.62
N SER A 2 37.60 19.12 73.60
CA SER A 2 36.23 19.65 73.52
C SER A 2 36.15 21.04 72.89
N ILE A 3 34.91 21.49 72.62
CA ILE A 3 34.29 22.85 72.65
C ILE A 3 33.52 23.08 71.32
N TRP A 4 32.19 22.94 71.19
CA TRP A 4 31.01 23.71 71.68
C TRP A 4 31.03 25.24 71.47
N ALA A 5 30.16 25.76 70.58
CA ALA A 5 29.25 26.92 70.74
C ALA A 5 28.80 27.46 69.35
N ASN A 6 27.56 27.23 68.91
CA ASN A 6 26.34 28.05 69.09
C ASN A 6 26.28 29.33 68.23
N PHE A 7 25.34 29.36 67.26
CA PHE A 7 24.39 30.48 67.13
C PHE A 7 23.06 29.98 66.52
N ARG A 8 21.97 30.18 67.28
CA ARG A 8 20.59 30.02 66.83
C ARG A 8 20.13 31.32 66.18
N GLY A 9 19.46 31.22 65.03
CA GLY A 9 18.69 32.29 64.42
C GLY A 9 17.57 31.68 63.57
N LEU A 10 16.36 31.63 64.13
CA LEU A 10 15.15 31.26 63.43
C LEU A 10 14.82 32.31 62.35
N THR A 11 14.55 31.86 61.13
CA THR A 11 13.45 32.38 60.31
C THR A 11 12.99 31.29 59.36
N ALA A 12 11.78 30.78 59.63
CA ALA A 12 11.01 30.03 58.66
C ALA A 12 10.52 31.00 57.57
N LEU A 13 10.63 30.64 56.30
CA LEU A 13 9.58 30.90 55.31
C LEU A 13 9.80 30.14 53.99
N ALA A 14 8.69 29.63 53.48
CA ALA A 14 8.39 29.23 52.10
C ALA A 14 9.03 27.93 51.56
N LEU A 15 8.27 26.85 51.75
CA LEU A 15 8.02 25.86 50.70
C LEU A 15 7.55 26.59 49.43
N LEU A 16 8.33 26.51 48.36
CA LEU A 16 7.80 26.54 47.00
C LEU A 16 8.29 25.27 46.33
N GLY A 17 7.33 24.38 46.06
CA GLY A 17 7.58 23.13 45.37
C GLY A 17 8.20 23.42 44.00
N ALA A 18 9.35 22.81 43.75
CA ALA A 18 9.83 22.61 42.40
C ALA A 18 8.80 21.73 41.69
N GLY A 19 7.89 22.36 40.96
CA GLY A 19 7.11 21.70 39.93
C GLY A 19 8.10 21.16 38.91
N TRP A 20 8.30 19.84 38.93
CA TRP A 20 8.86 19.13 37.79
C TRP A 20 7.82 19.24 36.69
N ALA A 21 7.89 20.32 35.90
CA ALA A 21 7.33 20.29 34.55
C ALA A 21 8.17 19.26 33.81
N GLY A 22 7.68 18.02 33.74
CA GLY A 22 8.22 17.04 32.82
C GLY A 22 8.19 17.68 31.44
N ALA A 23 9.36 17.88 30.84
CA ALA A 23 9.45 18.16 29.43
C ALA A 23 8.76 16.99 28.73
N VAL A 24 7.58 17.24 28.16
CA VAL A 24 6.96 16.31 27.22
C VAL A 24 7.95 16.26 26.07
N GLN A 25 8.62 15.12 25.89
CA GLN A 25 9.54 14.97 24.76
C GLN A 25 8.72 15.07 23.48
N ALA A 26 9.24 15.80 22.49
CA ALA A 26 8.67 15.88 21.15
C ALA A 26 8.36 14.48 20.64
N GLU A 27 7.10 14.19 20.38
CA GLU A 27 6.68 12.95 19.75
C GLU A 27 6.71 13.17 18.24
N VAL A 28 7.54 12.41 17.54
CA VAL A 28 7.55 12.32 16.08
C VAL A 28 6.67 11.15 15.70
N ILE A 29 5.55 11.44 15.03
CA ILE A 29 4.63 10.43 14.54
C ILE A 29 5.17 9.91 13.21
N THR A 30 5.53 8.63 13.18
CA THR A 30 6.09 7.91 12.02
C THR A 30 5.08 7.01 11.31
N GLU A 31 3.83 6.99 11.77
CA GLU A 31 2.77 6.12 11.24
C GLU A 31 2.42 6.38 9.75
N TYR A 32 2.89 7.48 9.17
CA TYR A 32 2.66 7.86 7.77
C TYR A 32 3.96 7.89 6.95
N GLU A 33 5.03 7.21 7.41
CA GLU A 33 6.31 7.13 6.69
C GLU A 33 6.13 6.86 5.18
N PRO A 34 6.76 7.64 4.30
CA PRO A 34 7.89 8.53 4.56
C PRO A 34 7.52 9.94 5.06
N PHE A 35 6.25 10.19 5.42
CA PHE A 35 5.82 11.47 5.99
C PHE A 35 5.85 11.45 7.52
N LEU A 36 6.70 12.29 8.09
CA LEU A 36 6.91 12.43 9.51
C LEU A 36 6.22 13.69 10.02
N TYR A 37 5.44 13.56 11.08
CA TYR A 37 4.77 14.69 11.73
C TYR A 37 5.36 14.93 13.12
N ASP A 38 5.83 16.15 13.36
CA ASP A 38 6.37 16.57 14.65
C ASP A 38 5.31 17.38 15.42
N THR A 39 5.01 16.94 16.64
CA THR A 39 4.02 17.59 17.50
C THR A 39 4.43 19.00 17.96
N GLU A 40 5.72 19.35 17.90
CA GLU A 40 6.21 20.70 18.21
C GLU A 40 6.05 21.69 17.05
N THR A 41 6.02 21.20 15.81
CA THR A 41 5.82 22.01 14.58
C THR A 41 4.60 21.53 13.81
N PRO A 42 3.38 21.71 14.36
CA PRO A 42 2.15 21.12 13.81
C PRO A 42 1.75 21.66 12.43
N GLU A 43 2.36 22.76 11.97
CA GLU A 43 2.17 23.31 10.64
C GLU A 43 3.04 22.64 9.56
N VAL A 44 4.02 21.81 9.97
CA VAL A 44 5.03 21.22 9.08
C VAL A 44 4.89 19.69 9.05
N LEU A 45 4.70 19.14 7.84
CA LEU A 45 4.89 17.73 7.57
C LEU A 45 6.23 17.54 6.87
N ARG A 46 7.04 16.56 7.28
CA ARG A 46 8.36 16.29 6.68
C ARG A 46 8.30 15.05 5.81
N LEU A 47 8.75 15.14 4.56
CA LEU A 47 9.01 13.98 3.72
C LEU A 47 10.48 13.57 3.91
N GLU A 48 10.71 12.40 4.48
CA GLU A 48 12.03 11.82 4.70
C GLU A 48 12.03 10.36 4.23
N GLY A 49 12.85 10.05 3.22
CA GLY A 49 12.96 8.72 2.64
C GLY A 49 12.43 8.60 1.21
N ALA A 50 12.29 7.37 0.73
CA ALA A 50 11.96 7.10 -0.67
C ALA A 50 10.45 7.22 -0.96
N ILE A 51 10.10 7.75 -2.13
CA ILE A 51 8.72 7.85 -2.59
C ILE A 51 8.33 6.55 -3.30
N ASN A 52 7.57 5.72 -2.60
CA ASN A 52 7.03 4.46 -3.12
C ASN A 52 5.53 4.56 -3.43
N HIS A 53 4.93 3.50 -3.96
CA HIS A 53 3.51 3.43 -4.36
C HIS A 53 2.50 3.71 -3.23
N ARG A 54 2.94 3.74 -1.96
CA ARG A 54 2.11 4.05 -0.79
C ARG A 54 2.08 5.53 -0.45
N ALA A 55 3.07 6.29 -0.94
CA ALA A 55 3.31 7.66 -0.53
C ALA A 55 2.09 8.55 -0.73
N ALA A 56 1.41 8.46 -1.88
CA ALA A 56 0.22 9.27 -2.14
C ALA A 56 -0.90 9.06 -1.11
N VAL A 57 -1.21 7.80 -0.79
CA VAL A 57 -2.27 7.51 0.18
C VAL A 57 -1.84 7.91 1.59
N LEU A 58 -0.61 7.58 2.00
CA LEU A 58 -0.10 7.94 3.32
C LEU A 58 -0.04 9.45 3.53
N PHE A 59 0.35 10.20 2.49
CA PHE A 59 0.31 11.65 2.50
C PHE A 59 -1.11 12.18 2.73
N LYS A 60 -2.08 11.64 1.98
CA LYS A 60 -3.49 12.05 2.11
C LYS A 60 -4.06 11.74 3.50
N LEU A 61 -3.71 10.59 4.06
CA LEU A 61 -4.08 10.23 5.43
C LEU A 61 -3.44 11.18 6.46
N ALA A 62 -2.16 11.49 6.30
CA ALA A 62 -1.46 12.44 7.17
C ALA A 62 -2.14 13.83 7.14
N LEU A 63 -2.51 14.34 5.96
CA LEU A 63 -3.19 15.64 5.87
C LEU A 63 -4.60 15.62 6.49
N ASN A 64 -5.31 14.50 6.38
CA ASN A 64 -6.62 14.34 7.03
C ASN A 64 -6.50 14.36 8.56
N ASP A 65 -5.49 13.68 9.09
CA ASP A 65 -5.31 13.51 10.54
C ASP A 65 -4.60 14.73 11.16
N PHE A 66 -3.84 15.48 10.36
CA PHE A 66 -3.13 16.69 10.76
C PHE A 66 -3.58 17.92 9.96
N PRO A 67 -4.82 18.41 10.16
CA PRO A 67 -5.40 19.50 9.35
C PRO A 67 -4.75 20.87 9.55
N LYS A 68 -3.78 21.00 10.47
CA LYS A 68 -2.99 22.21 10.69
C LYS A 68 -1.78 22.32 9.77
N VAL A 69 -1.42 21.24 9.08
CA VAL A 69 -0.29 21.23 8.15
C VAL A 69 -0.54 22.23 7.03
N THR A 70 0.40 23.15 6.85
CA THR A 70 0.40 24.14 5.76
C THR A 70 1.69 24.11 4.95
N THR A 71 2.71 23.42 5.44
CA THR A 71 4.04 23.35 4.84
C THR A 71 4.52 21.90 4.75
N LEU A 72 5.02 21.51 3.58
CA LEU A 72 5.70 20.25 3.34
C LEU A 72 7.22 20.51 3.22
N SER A 73 7.98 20.03 4.21
CA SER A 73 9.44 20.03 4.19
C SER A 73 9.95 18.81 3.43
N LEU A 74 10.86 18.98 2.48
CA LEU A 74 11.24 17.97 1.51
C LEU A 74 12.72 17.58 1.62
N SER A 75 12.98 16.34 2.00
CA SER A 75 14.32 15.74 2.03
C SER A 75 14.25 14.29 1.55
N SER A 76 14.40 14.08 0.25
CA SER A 76 14.20 12.77 -0.38
C SER A 76 15.03 12.63 -1.65
N GLU A 77 15.67 11.47 -1.79
CA GLU A 77 16.37 11.05 -3.02
C GLU A 77 15.39 10.70 -4.16
N GLY A 78 14.08 10.70 -3.88
CA GLY A 78 13.01 10.40 -4.83
C GLY A 78 12.57 8.94 -4.79
N GLY A 79 12.20 8.40 -5.95
CA GLY A 79 11.58 7.08 -6.07
C GLY A 79 10.74 6.98 -7.33
N SER A 80 9.54 6.43 -7.22
CA SER A 80 8.61 6.31 -8.34
C SER A 80 7.95 7.66 -8.67
N VAL A 81 8.21 8.19 -9.86
CA VAL A 81 7.51 9.40 -10.37
C VAL A 81 6.01 9.15 -10.45
N TYR A 82 5.61 7.94 -10.85
CA TYR A 82 4.20 7.56 -10.90
C TYR A 82 3.54 7.66 -9.52
N ALA A 83 4.22 7.24 -8.46
CA ALA A 83 3.69 7.35 -7.10
C ALA A 83 3.74 8.78 -6.54
N ALA A 84 4.69 9.59 -7.01
CA ALA A 84 4.84 10.99 -6.59
C ALA A 84 3.77 11.90 -7.19
N LEU A 85 3.31 11.65 -8.41
CA LEU A 85 2.38 12.53 -9.12
C LEU A 85 1.05 12.74 -8.37
N PRO A 86 0.34 11.69 -7.90
CA PRO A 86 -0.88 11.88 -7.12
C PRO A 86 -0.64 12.66 -5.83
N ALA A 87 0.45 12.36 -5.10
CA ALA A 87 0.83 13.10 -3.90
C ALA A 87 1.12 14.58 -4.20
N ALA A 88 1.77 14.87 -5.33
CA ALA A 88 2.02 16.23 -5.79
C ALA A 88 0.71 16.96 -6.11
N TYR A 89 -0.26 16.31 -6.75
CA TYR A 89 -1.58 16.92 -6.94
C TYR A 89 -2.29 17.19 -5.60
N ASP A 90 -2.19 16.28 -4.62
CA ASP A 90 -2.71 16.52 -3.27
C ASP A 90 -2.01 17.71 -2.58
N VAL A 91 -0.68 17.90 -2.75
CA VAL A 91 0.07 19.09 -2.28
C VAL A 91 -0.53 20.37 -2.87
N ARG A 92 -0.78 20.37 -4.19
CA ARG A 92 -1.35 21.53 -4.89
C ARG A 92 -2.78 21.82 -4.44
N VAL A 93 -3.64 20.80 -4.36
CA VAL A 93 -5.04 20.93 -3.94
C VAL A 93 -5.14 21.41 -2.49
N ALA A 94 -4.26 20.94 -1.61
CA ALA A 94 -4.18 21.40 -0.23
C ALA A 94 -3.54 22.80 -0.08
N GLY A 95 -3.00 23.38 -1.16
CA GLY A 95 -2.39 24.71 -1.15
C GLY A 95 -1.12 24.81 -0.30
N LEU A 96 -0.39 23.71 -0.12
CA LEU A 96 0.75 23.68 0.79
C LEU A 96 1.93 24.47 0.25
N LYS A 97 2.70 25.05 1.16
CA LYS A 97 4.04 25.54 0.88
C LYS A 97 5.00 24.36 0.79
N THR A 98 5.99 24.42 -0.09
CA THR A 98 7.04 23.41 -0.19
C THR A 98 8.39 24.02 0.12
N VAL A 99 9.15 23.35 0.99
CA VAL A 99 10.45 23.85 1.47
C VAL A 99 11.49 22.76 1.31
N ILE A 100 12.63 23.08 0.70
CA ILE A 100 13.84 22.24 0.77
C ILE A 100 14.77 22.88 1.82
N PRO A 101 14.89 22.33 3.03
CA PRO A 101 15.66 22.95 4.11
C PRO A 101 17.17 22.94 3.81
N GLU A 102 17.94 23.74 4.55
CA GLU A 102 19.39 23.79 4.42
C GLU A 102 20.01 22.38 4.56
N GLY A 103 20.96 22.06 3.68
CA GLY A 103 21.65 20.77 3.68
C GLY A 103 20.83 19.60 3.13
N ALA A 104 19.53 19.75 2.90
CA ALA A 104 18.69 18.71 2.30
C ALA A 104 18.76 18.72 0.77
N THR A 105 18.40 17.59 0.18
CA THR A 105 18.20 17.44 -1.25
C THR A 105 16.80 16.86 -1.51
N CYS A 106 16.10 17.44 -2.47
CA CYS A 106 14.86 16.89 -3.02
C CYS A 106 15.12 16.51 -4.48
N ALA A 107 15.37 15.22 -4.73
CA ALA A 107 15.80 14.71 -6.03
C ALA A 107 14.76 13.81 -6.70
N SER A 108 14.86 13.69 -8.03
CA SER A 108 14.06 12.77 -8.83
C SER A 108 12.55 12.98 -8.56
N ALA A 109 11.81 11.92 -8.23
CA ALA A 109 10.38 12.00 -7.93
C ALA A 109 10.00 13.05 -6.85
N CYS A 110 10.90 13.38 -5.92
CA CYS A 110 10.65 14.43 -4.92
C CYS A 110 10.43 15.80 -5.58
N SER A 111 11.11 16.08 -6.71
CA SER A 111 10.99 17.38 -7.39
C SER A 111 9.56 17.70 -7.78
N TYR A 112 8.73 16.69 -8.06
CA TYR A 112 7.32 16.86 -8.39
C TYR A 112 6.50 17.40 -7.21
N LEU A 113 6.75 16.93 -5.99
CA LEU A 113 6.10 17.47 -4.80
C LEU A 113 6.58 18.90 -4.55
N PHE A 114 7.87 19.19 -4.76
CA PHE A 114 8.38 20.57 -4.68
C PHE A 114 7.68 21.49 -5.69
N PHE A 115 7.57 21.06 -6.95
CA PHE A 115 6.89 21.82 -8.00
C PHE A 115 5.41 22.06 -7.68
N ALA A 116 4.71 21.12 -7.06
CA ALA A 116 3.31 21.30 -6.72
C ALA A 116 3.03 22.39 -5.69
N GLY A 117 4.01 22.81 -4.89
CA GLY A 117 3.82 23.82 -3.84
C GLY A 117 3.18 25.12 -4.35
N ALA A 118 2.26 25.67 -3.57
CA ALA A 118 1.64 26.97 -3.84
C ALA A 118 2.62 28.13 -3.60
N GLU A 119 3.60 27.92 -2.73
CA GLU A 119 4.76 28.77 -2.53
C GLU A 119 5.97 27.87 -2.34
N ARG A 120 7.06 28.15 -3.06
CA ARG A 120 8.26 27.30 -3.08
C ARG A 120 9.44 28.00 -2.45
N MET A 121 10.08 27.35 -1.48
CA MET A 121 11.28 27.85 -0.80
C MET A 121 12.38 26.80 -0.84
N ALA A 122 13.63 27.22 -0.98
CA ALA A 122 14.74 26.29 -0.95
C ALA A 122 16.00 26.95 -0.40
N GLU A 123 16.55 26.36 0.65
CA GLU A 123 17.92 26.58 1.13
C GLU A 123 18.81 25.38 0.75
N GLY A 124 18.21 24.20 0.56
CA GLY A 124 18.85 23.02 0.01
C GLY A 124 18.78 22.92 -1.52
N ARG A 125 19.02 21.72 -2.05
CA ARG A 125 19.20 21.47 -3.49
C ARG A 125 18.01 20.75 -4.10
N LEU A 126 17.67 21.09 -5.34
CA LEU A 126 16.65 20.39 -6.13
C LEU A 126 17.30 19.57 -7.23
N GLY A 127 16.97 18.28 -7.31
CA GLY A 127 17.52 17.36 -8.31
C GLY A 127 16.49 16.95 -9.36
N VAL A 128 16.85 17.05 -10.64
CA VAL A 128 16.05 16.57 -11.76
C VAL A 128 16.87 15.73 -12.74
N HIS A 129 16.21 14.80 -13.42
CA HIS A 129 16.77 13.99 -14.51
C HIS A 129 15.66 13.51 -15.45
N GLN A 130 16.00 13.02 -16.63
CA GLN A 130 15.01 12.53 -17.59
C GLN A 130 14.24 11.34 -17.01
N ILE A 131 12.97 11.20 -17.39
CA ILE A 131 12.16 10.09 -16.91
C ILE A 131 12.62 8.79 -17.58
N ALA A 132 13.15 7.86 -16.79
CA ALA A 132 13.37 6.49 -17.23
C ALA A 132 12.03 5.74 -17.23
N THR A 133 11.44 5.53 -18.40
CA THR A 133 10.30 4.61 -18.53
C THR A 133 10.83 3.18 -18.61
N SER A 134 10.49 2.34 -17.64
CA SER A 134 10.75 0.90 -17.68
C SER A 134 9.73 0.11 -18.52
N SER A 135 8.93 0.79 -19.35
CA SER A 135 7.89 0.17 -20.17
C SER A 135 8.37 -0.08 -21.59
N ASP A 136 8.45 -1.35 -22.00
CA ASP A 136 8.67 -1.78 -23.39
C ASP A 136 7.51 -1.39 -24.35
N SER A 137 6.44 -0.81 -23.81
CA SER A 137 5.27 -0.36 -24.56
C SER A 137 5.32 1.16 -24.77
N LEU A 138 5.43 1.56 -26.05
CA LEU A 138 5.42 2.97 -26.47
C LEU A 138 4.15 3.71 -26.03
N SER A 139 2.99 3.04 -25.91
CA SER A 139 1.73 3.66 -25.50
C SER A 139 1.71 4.03 -24.02
N ASP A 140 2.20 3.16 -23.14
CA ASP A 140 2.22 3.41 -21.70
C ASP A 140 3.26 4.50 -21.34
N GLY A 141 4.40 4.49 -22.04
CA GLY A 141 5.41 5.56 -21.92
C GLY A 141 4.89 6.92 -22.40
N GLN A 142 4.04 6.95 -23.43
CA GLN A 142 3.41 8.18 -23.93
C GLN A 142 2.35 8.74 -22.98
N VAL A 143 1.51 7.89 -22.38
CA VAL A 143 0.52 8.31 -21.38
C VAL A 143 1.23 8.91 -20.16
N THR A 144 2.29 8.26 -19.68
CA THR A 144 3.07 8.72 -18.52
C THR A 144 3.75 10.08 -18.78
N LEU A 145 4.31 10.28 -19.98
CA LEU A 145 4.90 11.56 -20.35
C LEU A 145 3.85 12.67 -20.45
N GLY A 146 2.67 12.36 -21.00
CA GLY A 146 1.55 13.31 -21.07
C GLY A 146 1.14 13.84 -19.71
N ASP A 147 0.95 12.95 -18.72
CA ASP A 147 0.60 13.32 -17.35
C ASP A 147 1.70 14.17 -16.69
N ILE A 148 2.97 13.86 -16.95
CA ILE A 148 4.11 14.62 -16.44
C ILE A 148 4.17 16.03 -17.03
N PHE A 149 3.99 16.17 -18.34
CA PHE A 149 3.98 17.49 -18.98
C PHE A 149 2.79 18.32 -18.50
N LYS A 150 1.62 17.69 -18.36
CA LYS A 150 0.45 18.32 -17.75
C LYS A 150 0.75 18.79 -16.32
N ALA A 151 1.38 17.96 -15.50
CA ALA A 151 1.78 18.34 -14.15
C ALA A 151 2.75 19.54 -14.16
N PHE A 152 3.74 19.57 -15.06
CA PHE A 152 4.64 20.73 -15.19
C PHE A 152 3.91 22.01 -15.57
N GLU A 153 2.92 21.93 -16.45
CA GLU A 153 2.06 23.06 -16.82
C GLU A 153 1.19 23.50 -15.65
N ASP A 154 0.42 22.59 -15.05
CA ASP A 154 -0.47 22.84 -13.92
C ASP A 154 0.31 23.42 -12.73
N PHE A 155 1.55 22.97 -12.54
CA PHE A 155 2.39 23.44 -11.46
C PHE A 155 3.14 24.73 -11.80
N GLY A 156 3.20 25.17 -13.05
CA GLY A 156 3.95 26.37 -13.43
C GLY A 156 5.46 26.18 -13.32
N VAL A 157 5.97 25.05 -13.83
CA VAL A 157 7.41 24.77 -13.87
C VAL A 157 8.04 25.51 -15.07
N PRO A 158 9.10 26.32 -14.86
CA PRO A 158 9.74 27.04 -15.96
C PRO A 158 10.29 26.09 -17.04
N THR A 159 10.10 26.44 -18.32
CA THR A 159 10.58 25.63 -19.46
C THR A 159 12.10 25.38 -19.41
N SER A 160 12.86 26.30 -18.82
CA SER A 160 14.31 26.17 -18.61
C SER A 160 14.68 25.07 -17.60
N VAL A 161 13.80 24.77 -16.64
CA VAL A 161 13.94 23.65 -15.70
C VAL A 161 13.58 22.34 -16.40
N ILE A 162 12.43 22.31 -17.11
CA ILE A 162 11.99 21.15 -17.89
C ILE A 162 13.07 20.76 -18.93
N SER A 163 13.66 21.73 -19.62
CA SER A 163 14.71 21.48 -20.61
C SER A 163 15.99 20.90 -20.00
N ARG A 164 16.37 21.30 -18.78
CA ARG A 164 17.52 20.72 -18.07
C ARG A 164 17.22 19.29 -17.64
N MET A 165 16.03 19.05 -17.09
CA MET A 165 15.55 17.73 -16.73
C MET A 165 15.64 16.75 -17.90
N MET A 166 15.04 17.09 -19.05
CA MET A 166 15.01 16.23 -20.24
C MET A 166 16.38 16.01 -20.90
N ARG A 167 17.38 16.86 -20.63
CA ARG A 167 18.74 16.70 -21.15
C ARG A 167 19.67 15.95 -20.20
N THR A 168 19.22 15.70 -18.98
CA THR A 168 20.02 15.04 -17.95
C THR A 168 19.75 13.54 -18.03
N PRO A 169 20.75 12.70 -18.33
CA PRO A 169 20.60 11.25 -18.39
C PRO A 169 19.99 10.65 -17.11
N ALA A 170 19.27 9.53 -17.26
CA ALA A 170 18.50 8.93 -16.17
C ALA A 170 19.35 8.30 -15.07
N ASP A 171 20.61 7.98 -15.41
CA ASP A 171 21.66 7.50 -14.53
C ASP A 171 22.49 8.65 -13.91
N SER A 172 22.04 9.89 -14.09
CA SER A 172 22.68 11.11 -13.59
C SER A 172 21.67 12.05 -12.96
N MET A 173 22.14 13.09 -12.28
CA MET A 173 21.29 14.08 -11.62
C MET A 173 21.79 15.49 -11.87
N TYR A 174 20.90 16.38 -12.30
CA TYR A 174 21.17 17.81 -12.35
C TYR A 174 20.66 18.44 -11.07
N LEU A 175 21.56 19.04 -10.30
CA LEU A 175 21.26 19.62 -9.00
C LEU A 175 21.29 21.14 -9.07
N PHE A 176 20.13 21.77 -8.98
CA PHE A 176 19.99 23.22 -8.83
C PHE A 176 20.38 23.65 -7.43
N ASP A 177 21.17 24.72 -7.32
CA ASP A 177 21.39 25.44 -6.07
C ASP A 177 20.29 26.52 -5.86
N PRO A 178 20.08 27.00 -4.62
CA PRO A 178 19.08 28.03 -4.32
C PRO A 178 19.17 29.28 -5.21
N ALA A 179 20.38 29.77 -5.49
CA ALA A 179 20.57 30.97 -6.28
C ALA A 179 20.21 30.74 -7.76
N GLU A 180 20.43 29.55 -8.30
CA GLU A 180 19.97 29.16 -9.62
C GLU A 180 18.44 29.06 -9.68
N MET A 181 17.81 28.43 -8.68
CA MET A 181 16.35 28.33 -8.62
C MET A 181 15.69 29.72 -8.58
N GLU A 182 16.25 30.66 -7.81
CA GLU A 182 15.80 32.05 -7.78
C GLU A 182 15.94 32.73 -9.14
N ARG A 183 17.11 32.63 -9.80
CA ARG A 183 17.34 33.21 -11.14
C ARG A 183 16.40 32.65 -12.21
N LEU A 184 15.95 31.42 -12.06
CA LEU A 184 15.02 30.77 -12.99
C LEU A 184 13.55 31.06 -12.68
N GLY A 185 13.26 31.83 -11.63
CA GLY A 185 11.90 32.14 -11.21
C GLY A 185 11.17 30.91 -10.66
N LEU A 186 11.89 29.96 -10.09
CA LEU A 186 11.32 28.73 -9.55
C LEU A 186 10.84 28.90 -8.09
N LEU A 187 11.44 29.83 -7.34
CA LEU A 187 11.10 30.12 -5.94
C LEU A 187 10.05 31.24 -5.80
N GLY A 188 9.34 31.22 -4.68
CA GLY A 188 8.30 32.17 -4.33
C GLY A 188 6.87 31.65 -4.60
N PRO A 189 5.86 32.53 -4.47
CA PRO A 189 4.46 32.19 -4.74
C PRO A 189 4.24 31.81 -6.20
N VAL A 190 3.48 30.73 -6.43
CA VAL A 190 3.12 30.28 -7.78
C VAL A 190 1.78 30.90 -8.20
N PRO A 191 1.73 31.69 -9.29
CA PRO A 191 0.48 32.29 -9.76
C PRO A 191 -0.61 31.25 -10.05
N GLY A 192 -1.84 31.51 -9.59
CA GLY A 192 -3.00 30.62 -9.81
C GLY A 192 -3.01 29.34 -8.97
N ALA A 193 -2.01 29.11 -8.10
CA ALA A 193 -1.92 27.87 -7.32
C ALA A 193 -3.03 27.68 -6.29
N THR A 194 -3.65 28.76 -5.81
CA THR A 194 -4.82 28.73 -4.90
C THR A 194 -6.17 28.73 -5.63
N GLU A 195 -6.16 28.81 -6.97
CA GLU A 195 -7.37 28.90 -7.80
C GLU A 195 -7.70 27.59 -8.51
N VAL A 196 -6.93 26.51 -8.29
CA VAL A 196 -7.23 25.19 -8.87
C VAL A 196 -8.63 24.80 -8.42
N PRO A 197 -9.62 24.73 -9.34
CA PRO A 197 -10.95 24.33 -8.98
C PRO A 197 -10.86 22.92 -8.42
N VAL A 198 -11.32 22.73 -7.19
CA VAL A 198 -11.78 21.41 -6.78
C VAL A 198 -12.86 21.07 -7.80
N GLU A 199 -12.57 20.17 -8.73
CA GLU A 199 -13.65 19.49 -9.44
C GLU A 199 -14.40 18.78 -8.31
N ALA A 200 -15.50 19.41 -7.88
CA ALA A 200 -16.31 18.89 -6.80
C ALA A 200 -16.58 17.41 -7.11
N PRO A 201 -16.49 16.50 -6.12
CA PRO A 201 -16.89 15.12 -6.35
C PRO A 201 -18.26 15.21 -7.01
N ALA A 202 -18.37 14.67 -8.24
CA ALA A 202 -19.56 14.78 -9.04
C ALA A 202 -20.74 14.54 -8.11
N GLN A 203 -21.52 15.59 -7.84
CA GLN A 203 -22.67 15.46 -6.97
C GLN A 203 -23.48 14.34 -7.59
N VAL A 204 -23.67 13.26 -6.82
CA VAL A 204 -24.58 12.20 -7.21
C VAL A 204 -25.90 12.91 -7.41
N ALA A 205 -26.23 13.20 -8.68
CA ALA A 205 -27.56 13.62 -9.04
C ALA A 205 -28.47 12.55 -8.43
N GLU A 206 -29.42 12.98 -7.60
CA GLU A 206 -30.49 12.10 -7.15
C GLU A 206 -30.98 11.31 -8.36
N PRO A 207 -31.16 9.99 -8.23
CA PRO A 207 -31.58 9.18 -9.36
C PRO A 207 -32.89 9.76 -9.88
N THR A 208 -32.83 10.40 -11.05
CA THR A 208 -34.03 10.78 -11.79
C THR A 208 -34.90 9.53 -11.86
N PRO A 209 -36.19 9.59 -11.44
CA PRO A 209 -37.06 8.43 -11.46
C PRO A 209 -37.06 7.87 -12.88
N GLN A 210 -36.68 6.60 -13.01
CA GLN A 210 -36.67 5.89 -14.29
C GLN A 210 -38.01 6.12 -14.99
N PRO A 211 -38.02 6.49 -16.29
CA PRO A 211 -39.23 6.41 -17.07
C PRO A 211 -39.70 4.95 -17.08
N ALA A 212 -41.00 4.76 -16.89
CA ALA A 212 -41.64 3.45 -16.85
C ALA A 212 -41.25 2.61 -18.09
N PRO A 213 -41.13 1.28 -17.94
CA PRO A 213 -40.69 0.40 -19.01
C PRO A 213 -41.61 0.52 -20.23
N VAL A 214 -41.03 0.91 -21.35
CA VAL A 214 -41.70 0.95 -22.66
C VAL A 214 -41.94 -0.50 -23.08
N GLN A 215 -43.20 -0.86 -23.31
CA GLN A 215 -43.56 -2.17 -23.84
C GLN A 215 -43.01 -2.35 -25.26
N PRO A 216 -42.52 -3.55 -25.62
CA PRO A 216 -41.99 -3.80 -26.95
C PRO A 216 -43.11 -3.75 -28.00
N THR A 217 -42.98 -2.84 -28.97
CA THR A 217 -43.75 -2.88 -30.22
C THR A 217 -43.13 -3.92 -31.17
N PRO A 218 -43.94 -4.59 -32.03
CA PRO A 218 -43.44 -5.64 -32.91
C PRO A 218 -42.67 -5.06 -34.09
N ASP A 219 -41.50 -5.65 -34.40
CA ASP A 219 -40.69 -5.27 -35.55
C ASP A 219 -41.37 -5.60 -36.90
N PRO A 220 -41.27 -4.71 -37.90
CA PRO A 220 -41.63 -5.01 -39.27
C PRO A 220 -40.51 -5.76 -40.01
N GLN A 221 -40.95 -6.56 -40.98
CA GLN A 221 -40.21 -7.54 -41.75
C GLN A 221 -39.13 -7.00 -42.74
N VAL A 222 -38.02 -7.76 -42.77
CA VAL A 222 -37.19 -8.19 -43.94
C VAL A 222 -36.16 -7.22 -44.55
N ALA A 223 -34.88 -7.63 -44.54
CA ALA A 223 -34.08 -8.03 -45.72
C ALA A 223 -32.70 -8.64 -45.35
N GLU A 224 -32.40 -9.86 -45.86
CA GLU A 224 -31.05 -10.47 -46.00
C GLU A 224 -30.25 -9.78 -47.14
N PRO A 225 -28.91 -9.97 -47.36
CA PRO A 225 -28.01 -11.11 -47.02
C PRO A 225 -26.63 -10.67 -46.39
N ALA A 226 -25.69 -11.51 -45.94
CA ALA A 226 -24.98 -12.59 -46.63
C ALA A 226 -24.25 -13.58 -45.68
N THR A 227 -24.08 -14.80 -46.18
CA THR A 227 -23.51 -16.00 -45.54
C THR A 227 -21.99 -15.89 -45.27
N PRO A 228 -21.48 -16.35 -44.10
CA PRO A 228 -20.04 -16.54 -43.89
C PRO A 228 -19.56 -17.86 -44.52
N LEU A 229 -18.36 -17.84 -45.10
CA LEU A 229 -17.62 -18.99 -45.62
C LEU A 229 -17.22 -19.97 -44.49
N ALA A 230 -17.31 -21.26 -44.76
CA ALA A 230 -16.89 -22.36 -43.89
C ALA A 230 -15.35 -22.48 -43.80
N PRO A 231 -14.79 -23.02 -42.70
CA PRO A 231 -13.35 -23.22 -42.54
C PRO A 231 -12.83 -24.42 -43.34
N GLU A 232 -11.65 -24.27 -43.95
CA GLU A 232 -10.90 -25.35 -44.60
C GLU A 232 -10.16 -26.24 -43.56
N PRO A 233 -9.95 -27.54 -43.85
CA PRO A 233 -9.25 -28.46 -42.96
C PRO A 233 -7.73 -28.40 -43.16
N VAL A 234 -6.96 -28.32 -42.08
CA VAL A 234 -5.49 -28.44 -42.09
C VAL A 234 -5.06 -29.87 -41.71
N PRO A 235 -4.02 -30.45 -42.34
CA PRO A 235 -3.77 -31.89 -42.34
C PRO A 235 -3.05 -32.39 -41.09
N ASN A 236 -3.35 -33.65 -40.75
CA ASN A 236 -2.70 -34.44 -39.72
C ASN A 236 -1.22 -34.67 -40.08
N GLN A 237 -0.29 -34.29 -39.20
CA GLN A 237 1.09 -34.76 -39.25
C GLN A 237 1.41 -35.51 -37.96
N ASP A 238 1.49 -36.84 -38.12
CA ASP A 238 2.12 -37.75 -37.17
C ASP A 238 3.53 -37.26 -36.85
N THR A 239 3.73 -36.76 -35.64
CA THR A 239 5.07 -36.55 -35.09
C THR A 239 5.20 -37.37 -33.83
N GLN A 240 6.03 -38.41 -33.89
CA GLN A 240 6.37 -39.26 -32.75
C GLN A 240 7.02 -38.39 -31.66
N VAL A 241 6.35 -38.29 -30.52
CA VAL A 241 6.95 -37.72 -29.30
C VAL A 241 7.81 -38.81 -28.68
N ALA A 242 9.13 -38.65 -28.76
CA ALA A 242 10.06 -39.42 -27.95
C ALA A 242 9.85 -39.07 -26.47
N ALA A 243 9.72 -40.08 -25.62
CA ALA A 243 9.63 -39.91 -24.17
C ALA A 243 10.89 -39.21 -23.65
N VAL A 244 10.71 -38.03 -23.06
CA VAL A 244 11.74 -37.37 -22.24
C VAL A 244 11.55 -37.87 -20.81
N GLU A 245 12.56 -38.56 -20.29
CA GLU A 245 12.60 -38.99 -18.89
C GLU A 245 12.59 -37.78 -17.94
N PRO A 246 11.97 -37.88 -16.74
CA PRO A 246 11.97 -36.79 -15.76
C PRO A 246 13.38 -36.52 -15.25
N ALA A 247 13.76 -35.23 -15.22
CA ALA A 247 15.02 -34.75 -14.68
C ALA A 247 15.13 -35.01 -13.16
N PRO A 248 16.34 -35.25 -12.63
CA PRO A 248 16.56 -35.58 -11.22
C PRO A 248 16.31 -34.38 -10.30
N ALA A 249 15.79 -34.66 -9.11
CA ALA A 249 15.55 -33.66 -8.06
C ALA A 249 16.85 -32.94 -7.65
N PRO A 250 16.83 -31.61 -7.47
CA PRO A 250 17.99 -30.85 -7.00
C PRO A 250 18.23 -31.05 -5.49
N PRO A 251 19.46 -30.79 -5.00
CA PRO A 251 19.88 -31.13 -3.65
C PRO A 251 19.25 -30.19 -2.62
N THR A 252 18.81 -30.75 -1.50
CA THR A 252 18.45 -30.03 -0.28
C THR A 252 19.70 -29.53 0.43
N GLU A 253 19.96 -28.23 0.38
CA GLU A 253 20.76 -27.51 1.38
C GLU A 253 20.17 -26.11 1.55
N MET A 254 19.46 -25.91 2.65
CA MET A 254 19.02 -24.59 3.12
C MET A 254 20.16 -23.94 3.89
N ALA A 255 20.40 -22.66 3.61
CA ALA A 255 21.33 -21.83 4.35
C ALA A 255 20.82 -21.52 5.77
N ASP A 256 21.66 -21.85 6.75
CA ASP A 256 21.83 -21.29 8.10
C ASP A 256 20.58 -20.74 8.82
N THR A 257 19.86 -21.67 9.46
CA THR A 257 18.85 -21.41 10.49
C THR A 257 19.49 -21.15 11.85
N GLU A 258 20.09 -19.98 12.06
CA GLU A 258 20.28 -19.49 13.44
C GLU A 258 18.94 -18.92 13.95
N GLY A 259 18.05 -19.82 14.40
CA GLY A 259 16.83 -19.44 15.11
C GLY A 259 15.70 -20.47 15.19
N LEU A 260 15.72 -21.56 14.41
CA LEU A 260 14.56 -22.48 14.30
C LEU A 260 14.88 -23.98 14.44
N ASP A 261 16.05 -24.33 14.96
CA ASP A 261 16.33 -25.71 15.41
C ASP A 261 15.68 -25.98 16.78
N THR A 262 14.35 -26.09 16.84
CA THR A 262 13.61 -26.85 17.90
C THR A 262 12.17 -27.23 17.55
N ALA A 263 11.64 -26.94 16.36
CA ALA A 263 10.21 -27.15 16.03
C ALA A 263 9.76 -28.61 15.80
N THR A 264 10.51 -29.60 16.30
CA THR A 264 10.03 -30.98 16.50
C THR A 264 10.00 -31.42 17.97
N ASN A 265 10.26 -30.51 18.92
CA ASN A 265 9.82 -30.70 20.30
C ASN A 265 8.30 -30.53 20.35
N ALA A 266 7.60 -31.58 20.78
CA ALA A 266 6.14 -31.68 20.80
C ALA A 266 5.48 -30.35 21.24
N LEU A 267 4.74 -29.72 20.31
CA LEU A 267 3.83 -28.63 20.66
C LEU A 267 2.94 -29.09 21.81
N ASP A 268 2.78 -28.22 22.81
CA ASP A 268 1.88 -28.48 23.93
C ASP A 268 0.52 -28.95 23.39
N PRO A 269 -0.05 -30.07 23.88
CA PRO A 269 -1.28 -30.64 23.34
C PRO A 269 -2.46 -29.64 23.28
N LEU A 270 -2.50 -28.65 24.18
CA LEU A 270 -3.52 -27.61 24.18
C LEU A 270 -3.30 -26.62 23.03
N VAL A 271 -2.05 -26.23 22.78
CA VAL A 271 -1.68 -25.37 21.65
C VAL A 271 -1.99 -26.08 20.33
N ALA A 272 -1.59 -27.35 20.21
CA ALA A 272 -1.91 -28.19 19.06
C ALA A 272 -3.43 -28.29 18.84
N ALA A 273 -4.22 -28.52 19.89
CA ALA A 273 -5.68 -28.58 19.80
C ALA A 273 -6.32 -27.26 19.35
N CYS A 274 -5.77 -26.11 19.75
CA CYS A 274 -6.20 -24.81 19.24
C CYS A 274 -5.85 -24.66 17.75
N PHE A 275 -4.62 -25.03 17.37
CA PHE A 275 -4.17 -24.88 15.99
C PHE A 275 -4.93 -25.78 15.02
N ASP A 276 -5.19 -27.03 15.43
CA ASP A 276 -6.07 -27.99 14.73
C ASP A 276 -7.51 -27.51 14.59
N ALA A 277 -7.92 -26.45 15.29
CA ALA A 277 -9.28 -25.93 15.25
C ALA A 277 -9.38 -24.56 14.55
N ALA A 278 -8.32 -23.75 14.58
CA ALA A 278 -8.39 -22.37 14.10
C ALA A 278 -7.06 -21.72 13.67
N LEU A 279 -5.97 -22.47 13.42
CA LEU A 279 -4.74 -21.87 12.86
C LEU A 279 -4.94 -21.42 11.40
N PRO A 280 -4.43 -20.26 10.96
CA PRO A 280 -4.50 -19.87 9.55
C PRO A 280 -3.51 -20.63 8.69
N TRP A 281 -3.78 -20.67 7.38
CA TRP A 281 -2.89 -21.27 6.38
C TRP A 281 -1.64 -20.42 6.11
N ALA A 282 -1.74 -19.11 6.26
CA ALA A 282 -0.61 -18.20 6.25
C ALA A 282 0.10 -18.28 7.61
N ASN A 283 0.86 -19.37 7.83
CA ASN A 283 1.75 -19.53 8.98
C ASN A 283 3.15 -19.96 8.51
N ASP A 284 4.18 -19.57 9.25
CA ASP A 284 5.58 -19.76 8.83
C ASP A 284 6.15 -21.12 9.25
N PHE A 285 5.39 -21.95 9.95
CA PHE A 285 5.86 -23.22 10.52
C PHE A 285 5.38 -24.47 9.75
N GLY A 286 4.69 -24.28 8.61
CA GLY A 286 4.22 -25.39 7.77
C GLY A 286 3.09 -26.22 8.38
N TRP A 287 2.37 -25.69 9.38
CA TRP A 287 1.20 -26.36 9.95
C TRP A 287 0.00 -26.27 9.00
N PRO A 288 -0.81 -27.34 8.84
CA PRO A 288 -1.78 -27.47 7.75
C PRO A 288 -2.93 -26.44 7.73
N GLY A 289 -3.16 -25.68 8.81
CA GLY A 289 -4.11 -24.56 8.85
C GLY A 289 -5.58 -24.93 8.56
N ILE A 290 -6.51 -24.00 8.84
CA ILE A 290 -7.96 -24.15 8.59
C ILE A 290 -8.50 -22.89 7.93
N ARG A 291 -9.30 -23.07 6.87
CA ARG A 291 -9.98 -21.95 6.19
C ARG A 291 -11.05 -21.38 7.11
N SER A 292 -11.23 -20.06 7.13
CA SER A 292 -12.11 -19.43 8.12
C SER A 292 -13.55 -20.00 8.11
N LYS A 293 -14.10 -20.27 6.92
CA LYS A 293 -15.42 -20.90 6.75
C LYS A 293 -15.56 -22.33 7.29
N GLU A 294 -14.45 -22.99 7.58
CA GLU A 294 -14.39 -24.38 8.10
C GLU A 294 -14.19 -24.41 9.62
N ILE A 295 -13.97 -23.25 10.25
CA ILE A 295 -13.77 -23.17 11.69
C ILE A 295 -15.06 -23.57 12.40
N GLN A 296 -14.98 -24.64 13.19
CA GLN A 296 -16.05 -25.06 14.07
C GLN A 296 -15.96 -24.26 15.39
N THR A 297 -16.59 -23.08 15.40
CA THR A 297 -16.43 -22.09 16.49
C THR A 297 -16.72 -22.65 17.89
N GLY A 298 -17.74 -23.51 18.01
CA GLY A 298 -18.09 -24.18 19.29
C GLY A 298 -17.00 -25.11 19.84
N ARG A 299 -16.10 -25.63 19.00
CA ARG A 299 -14.92 -26.40 19.41
C ARG A 299 -13.67 -25.51 19.51
N ALA A 300 -13.49 -24.61 18.55
CA ALA A 300 -12.28 -23.80 18.43
C ALA A 300 -12.12 -22.79 19.57
N ILE A 301 -13.18 -22.07 19.93
CA ILE A 301 -13.14 -21.05 20.99
C ILE A 301 -12.67 -21.64 22.33
N PRO A 302 -13.32 -22.68 22.90
CA PRO A 302 -12.88 -23.22 24.19
C PRO A 302 -11.48 -23.85 24.13
N ALA A 303 -11.10 -24.48 23.01
CA ALA A 303 -9.75 -25.02 22.83
C ALA A 303 -8.69 -23.90 22.87
N CYS A 304 -8.92 -22.81 22.13
CA CYS A 304 -7.99 -21.69 22.07
C CYS A 304 -8.01 -20.80 23.32
N GLU A 305 -9.13 -20.68 24.03
CA GLU A 305 -9.18 -20.04 25.35
C GLU A 305 -8.34 -20.81 26.37
N THR A 306 -8.45 -22.14 26.36
CA THR A 306 -7.63 -23.02 27.23
C THR A 306 -6.15 -22.92 26.87
N ALA A 307 -5.82 -22.97 25.58
CA ALA A 307 -4.44 -22.82 25.11
C ALA A 307 -3.85 -21.47 25.50
N ARG A 308 -4.61 -20.37 25.36
CA ARG A 308 -4.14 -19.02 25.70
C ARG A 308 -3.92 -18.83 27.19
N ALA A 309 -4.73 -19.47 28.04
CA ALA A 309 -4.51 -19.43 29.49
C ALA A 309 -3.15 -20.03 29.88
N GLN A 310 -2.68 -21.03 29.13
CA GLN A 310 -1.39 -21.69 29.35
C GLN A 310 -0.23 -21.01 28.61
N ALA A 311 -0.49 -20.42 27.44
CA ALA A 311 0.50 -19.77 26.59
C ALA A 311 0.02 -18.37 26.15
N PRO A 312 -0.08 -17.40 27.09
CA PRO A 312 -0.63 -16.07 26.79
C PRO A 312 0.24 -15.25 25.85
N GLU A 313 1.54 -15.51 25.81
CA GLU A 313 2.52 -14.83 24.94
C GLU A 313 2.59 -15.43 23.52
N ASN A 314 1.84 -16.50 23.23
CA ASN A 314 1.85 -17.10 21.90
C ASN A 314 0.87 -16.36 20.98
N ASP A 315 1.43 -15.58 20.05
CA ASP A 315 0.66 -14.78 19.09
C ASP A 315 -0.24 -15.64 18.21
N TRP A 316 0.21 -16.80 17.75
CA TRP A 316 -0.60 -17.69 16.93
C TRP A 316 -1.78 -18.30 17.68
N VAL A 317 -1.65 -18.56 18.98
CA VAL A 317 -2.79 -18.96 19.83
C VAL A 317 -3.79 -17.82 19.94
N THR A 318 -3.30 -16.59 20.17
CA THR A 318 -4.14 -15.39 20.25
C THR A 318 -4.86 -15.10 18.94
N ILE A 319 -4.14 -15.19 17.81
CA ILE A 319 -4.69 -15.06 16.45
C ILE A 319 -5.73 -16.14 16.20
N SER A 320 -5.44 -17.41 16.52
CA SER A 320 -6.38 -18.52 16.30
C SER A 320 -7.68 -18.32 17.09
N LEU A 321 -7.59 -17.85 18.34
CA LEU A 321 -8.77 -17.48 19.12
C LEU A 321 -9.53 -16.29 18.49
N ALA A 322 -8.81 -15.24 18.07
CA ALA A 322 -9.41 -14.07 17.44
C ALA A 322 -10.15 -14.42 16.15
N ARG A 323 -9.57 -15.30 15.31
CA ARG A 323 -10.22 -15.87 14.11
C ARG A 323 -11.51 -16.59 14.46
N ALA A 324 -11.47 -17.50 15.44
CA ALA A 324 -12.65 -18.26 15.85
C ALA A 324 -13.76 -17.37 16.43
N LEU A 325 -13.40 -16.31 17.16
CA LEU A 325 -14.36 -15.33 17.67
C LEU A 325 -14.98 -14.49 16.56
N GLY A 326 -14.19 -14.06 15.57
CA GLY A 326 -14.68 -13.31 14.41
C GLY A 326 -15.65 -14.10 13.55
N GLU A 327 -15.39 -15.40 13.34
CA GLU A 327 -16.32 -16.30 12.64
C GLU A 327 -17.59 -16.59 13.46
N ALA A 328 -17.51 -16.49 14.80
CA ALA A 328 -18.67 -16.59 15.68
C ALA A 328 -19.48 -15.28 15.78
N GLY A 329 -19.12 -14.23 15.04
CA GLY A 329 -19.76 -12.91 15.12
C GLY A 329 -19.45 -12.13 16.40
N GLN A 330 -18.46 -12.56 17.18
CA GLN A 330 -18.01 -11.88 18.40
C GLN A 330 -16.93 -10.84 18.09
N ASP A 331 -17.24 -9.94 17.15
CA ASP A 331 -16.26 -9.09 16.47
C ASP A 331 -15.46 -8.20 17.43
N SER A 332 -16.10 -7.56 18.42
CA SER A 332 -15.37 -6.72 19.39
C SER A 332 -14.39 -7.54 20.25
N ARG A 333 -14.67 -8.82 20.51
CA ARG A 333 -13.72 -9.72 21.21
C ARG A 333 -12.60 -10.16 20.28
N ALA A 334 -12.85 -10.32 18.99
CA ALA A 334 -11.81 -10.64 18.02
C ALA A 334 -10.84 -9.45 17.86
N VAL A 335 -11.37 -8.24 17.68
CA VAL A 335 -10.60 -7.00 17.57
C VAL A 335 -9.69 -6.81 18.78
N SER A 336 -10.20 -6.96 20.00
CA SER A 336 -9.39 -6.75 21.21
C SER A 336 -8.22 -7.74 21.36
N LEU A 337 -8.25 -8.85 20.62
CA LEU A 337 -7.14 -9.81 20.54
C LEU A 337 -6.21 -9.56 19.37
N TYR A 338 -6.73 -9.11 18.23
CA TYR A 338 -5.88 -8.72 17.10
C TYR A 338 -5.07 -7.47 17.41
N GLU A 339 -5.66 -6.47 18.06
CA GLU A 339 -5.01 -5.17 18.30
C GLU A 339 -3.64 -5.26 18.97
N PRO A 340 -3.45 -5.94 20.13
CA PRO A 340 -2.12 -6.03 20.74
C PRO A 340 -1.11 -6.82 19.89
N VAL A 341 -1.56 -7.81 19.11
CA VAL A 341 -0.69 -8.62 18.24
C VAL A 341 -0.29 -7.83 16.99
N ALA A 342 -1.23 -7.09 16.41
CA ALA A 342 -0.99 -6.18 15.29
C ALA A 342 -0.04 -5.05 15.67
N ASN A 343 -0.18 -4.49 16.88
CA ASN A 343 0.72 -3.45 17.40
C ASN A 343 2.16 -3.95 17.62
N ARG A 344 2.38 -5.27 17.70
CA ARG A 344 3.72 -5.88 17.69
C ARG A 344 4.28 -6.11 16.29
N GLY A 345 3.55 -5.72 15.24
CA GLY A 345 3.98 -5.87 13.85
C GLY A 345 3.65 -7.23 13.23
N HIS A 346 2.79 -8.05 13.85
CA HIS A 346 2.48 -9.35 13.27
C HIS A 346 1.60 -9.18 12.00
N PRO A 347 2.07 -9.60 10.81
CA PRO A 347 1.43 -9.28 9.54
C PRO A 347 0.00 -9.82 9.42
N TYR A 348 -0.21 -11.08 9.80
CA TYR A 348 -1.55 -11.67 9.78
C TYR A 348 -2.55 -10.92 10.67
N ALA A 349 -2.10 -10.46 11.85
CA ALA A 349 -2.94 -9.73 12.79
C ALA A 349 -3.24 -8.32 12.28
N GLN A 350 -2.24 -7.63 11.71
CA GLN A 350 -2.43 -6.34 11.04
C GLN A 350 -3.43 -6.45 9.90
N GLY A 351 -3.24 -7.41 8.98
CA GLY A 351 -4.17 -7.65 7.87
C GLY A 351 -5.59 -7.98 8.36
N SER A 352 -5.71 -8.85 9.37
CA SER A 352 -7.01 -9.21 9.95
C SER A 352 -7.69 -8.00 10.60
N LEU A 353 -6.97 -7.23 11.40
CA LEU A 353 -7.46 -6.01 12.04
C LEU A 353 -7.89 -4.96 11.00
N GLY A 354 -7.14 -4.83 9.91
CA GLY A 354 -7.48 -3.99 8.77
C GLY A 354 -8.85 -4.35 8.17
N VAL A 355 -9.17 -5.64 8.05
CA VAL A 355 -10.49 -6.10 7.59
C VAL A 355 -11.62 -5.68 8.55
N PHE A 356 -11.39 -5.70 9.87
CA PHE A 356 -12.39 -5.23 10.84
C PHE A 356 -12.64 -3.73 10.71
N TYR A 357 -11.59 -2.92 10.59
CA TYR A 357 -11.72 -1.47 10.37
C TYR A 357 -12.35 -1.12 9.02
N LEU A 358 -11.99 -1.83 7.94
CA LEU A 358 -12.54 -1.60 6.60
C LEU A 358 -14.06 -1.80 6.58
N ASN A 359 -14.54 -2.81 7.31
CA ASN A 359 -15.96 -3.19 7.33
C ASN A 359 -16.76 -2.59 8.50
N GLY A 360 -16.11 -1.98 9.49
CA GLY A 360 -16.77 -1.50 10.71
C GLY A 360 -17.33 -2.63 11.58
N ARG A 361 -16.65 -3.78 11.60
CA ARG A 361 -17.06 -4.96 12.39
C ARG A 361 -16.42 -4.88 13.77
N GLY A 362 -17.22 -4.83 14.84
CA GLY A 362 -16.71 -4.76 16.22
C GLY A 362 -15.96 -3.48 16.60
N VAL A 363 -15.68 -2.60 15.63
CA VAL A 363 -15.06 -1.27 15.73
C VAL A 363 -15.77 -0.30 14.78
N ALA A 364 -15.58 1.01 15.00
CA ALA A 364 -16.01 2.01 14.03
C ALA A 364 -15.29 1.80 12.69
N LYS A 365 -16.01 1.99 11.59
CA LYS A 365 -15.43 1.90 10.25
C LYS A 365 -14.38 3.00 10.08
N ASP A 366 -13.16 2.59 9.73
CA ASP A 366 -12.03 3.49 9.51
C ASP A 366 -11.21 2.95 8.33
N GLN A 367 -11.46 3.50 7.15
CA GLN A 367 -10.77 3.04 5.94
C GLN A 367 -9.29 3.43 5.94
N GLY A 368 -8.91 4.52 6.61
CA GLY A 368 -7.54 5.01 6.67
C GLY A 368 -6.67 4.11 7.53
N ARG A 369 -7.15 3.82 8.73
CA ARG A 369 -6.52 2.83 9.61
C ARG A 369 -6.47 1.45 8.96
N ALA A 370 -7.54 1.03 8.28
CA ALA A 370 -7.52 -0.22 7.54
C ALA A 370 -6.44 -0.25 6.46
N TYR A 371 -6.34 0.79 5.63
CA TYR A 371 -5.35 0.88 4.56
C TYR A 371 -3.93 0.77 5.12
N ARG A 372 -3.60 1.52 6.19
CA ARG A 372 -2.28 1.44 6.84
C ARG A 372 -1.95 0.05 7.37
N LEU A 373 -2.88 -0.57 8.10
CA LEU A 373 -2.71 -1.93 8.58
C LEU A 373 -2.47 -2.93 7.44
N PHE A 374 -3.13 -2.73 6.28
CA PHE A 374 -2.83 -3.55 5.12
C PHE A 374 -1.46 -3.23 4.51
N LEU A 375 -1.05 -1.97 4.45
CA LEU A 375 0.30 -1.60 3.98
C LEU A 375 1.37 -2.31 4.81
N ASP A 376 1.27 -2.22 6.13
CA ASP A 376 2.24 -2.82 7.05
C ASP A 376 2.30 -4.34 6.86
N ALA A 377 1.13 -5.00 6.87
CA ALA A 377 1.04 -6.43 6.65
C ALA A 377 1.57 -6.86 5.27
N ALA A 378 1.28 -6.09 4.21
CA ALA A 378 1.74 -6.38 2.87
C ALA A 378 3.25 -6.19 2.69
N ALA A 379 3.89 -5.29 3.46
CA ALA A 379 5.35 -5.13 3.44
C ALA A 379 6.07 -6.39 3.92
N GLU A 380 5.45 -7.10 4.86
CA GLU A 380 5.91 -8.39 5.38
C GLU A 380 5.36 -9.60 4.56
N GLY A 381 4.77 -9.34 3.39
CA GLY A 381 4.31 -10.38 2.47
C GLY A 381 2.93 -10.98 2.77
N ASP A 382 2.12 -10.35 3.63
CA ASP A 382 0.77 -10.85 3.89
C ASP A 382 -0.10 -10.82 2.63
N ALA A 383 -0.53 -12.00 2.22
CA ALA A 383 -1.25 -12.21 0.97
C ALA A 383 -2.66 -11.61 1.01
N THR A 384 -3.31 -11.63 2.18
CA THR A 384 -4.66 -11.08 2.38
C THR A 384 -4.62 -9.56 2.34
N ALA A 385 -3.59 -8.95 2.92
CA ALA A 385 -3.37 -7.52 2.89
C ALA A 385 -3.06 -7.03 1.47
N ASN A 386 -2.20 -7.74 0.72
CA ASN A 386 -1.97 -7.47 -0.69
C ASN A 386 -3.29 -7.55 -1.49
N PHE A 387 -4.12 -8.56 -1.27
CA PHE A 387 -5.44 -8.64 -1.92
C PHE A 387 -6.34 -7.44 -1.55
N ALA A 388 -6.41 -7.08 -0.27
CA ALA A 388 -7.22 -5.96 0.20
C ALA A 388 -6.77 -4.63 -0.42
N LEU A 389 -5.46 -4.39 -0.48
CA LEU A 389 -4.89 -3.21 -1.14
C LEU A 389 -5.18 -3.21 -2.64
N ALA A 390 -5.04 -4.35 -3.31
CA ALA A 390 -5.39 -4.45 -4.73
C ALA A 390 -6.84 -4.01 -4.97
N VAL A 391 -7.78 -4.50 -4.16
CA VAL A 391 -9.20 -4.12 -4.24
C VAL A 391 -9.39 -2.64 -3.94
N ILE A 392 -8.83 -2.13 -2.83
CA ILE A 392 -9.01 -0.72 -2.45
C ILE A 392 -8.51 0.22 -3.53
N ASN A 393 -7.35 -0.08 -4.14
CA ASN A 393 -6.78 0.76 -5.18
C ASN A 393 -7.48 0.58 -6.55
N ALA A 394 -8.08 -0.59 -6.83
CA ALA A 394 -8.73 -0.89 -8.11
C ALA A 394 -10.14 -0.30 -8.27
N PHE A 395 -10.85 -0.06 -7.16
CA PHE A 395 -12.27 0.29 -7.22
C PHE A 395 -12.54 1.68 -6.61
N PRO A 396 -13.00 2.65 -7.42
CA PRO A 396 -13.25 4.04 -6.99
C PRO A 396 -14.24 4.19 -5.83
N SER A 397 -15.06 3.17 -5.54
CA SER A 397 -15.96 3.14 -4.39
C SER A 397 -15.23 3.21 -3.04
N HIS A 398 -13.93 2.90 -3.02
CA HIS A 398 -13.08 3.06 -1.85
C HIS A 398 -12.38 4.42 -1.98
N THR A 399 -13.05 5.50 -1.59
CA THR A 399 -12.63 6.92 -1.72
C THR A 399 -11.28 7.30 -1.10
N ILE A 400 -10.54 6.32 -0.57
CA ILE A 400 -9.26 6.47 0.10
C ILE A 400 -8.06 6.21 -0.80
N ALA A 401 -8.24 5.44 -1.88
CA ALA A 401 -7.22 5.22 -2.88
C ALA A 401 -7.87 4.92 -4.25
N ASN A 402 -7.17 5.29 -5.32
CA ASN A 402 -7.59 4.98 -6.69
C ASN A 402 -6.35 4.99 -7.59
N ASP A 403 -5.46 4.04 -7.34
CA ASP A 403 -4.19 3.90 -8.04
C ASP A 403 -4.16 2.57 -8.80
N MET A 404 -4.36 2.64 -10.12
CA MET A 404 -4.41 1.43 -10.96
C MET A 404 -3.09 0.66 -10.97
N GLN A 405 -1.96 1.34 -10.85
CA GLN A 405 -0.66 0.66 -10.86
C GLN A 405 -0.41 -0.03 -9.52
N ALA A 406 -0.70 0.64 -8.40
CA ALA A 406 -0.66 0.01 -7.09
C ALA A 406 -1.60 -1.20 -7.04
N ALA A 407 -2.79 -1.10 -7.65
CA ALA A 407 -3.71 -2.23 -7.76
C ALA A 407 -3.11 -3.42 -8.53
N ILE A 408 -2.40 -3.17 -9.63
CA ILE A 408 -1.67 -4.18 -10.40
C ILE A 408 -0.59 -4.85 -9.54
N ASP A 409 0.22 -4.04 -8.86
CA ASP A 409 1.35 -4.53 -8.08
C ASP A 409 0.88 -5.37 -6.89
N TYR A 410 -0.11 -4.88 -6.13
CA TYR A 410 -0.67 -5.63 -5.02
C TYR A 410 -1.42 -6.90 -5.47
N ALA A 411 -2.12 -6.87 -6.60
CA ALA A 411 -2.74 -8.08 -7.15
C ALA A 411 -1.68 -9.11 -7.55
N TYR A 412 -0.55 -8.66 -8.10
CA TYR A 412 0.57 -9.51 -8.47
C TYR A 412 1.19 -10.17 -7.24
N GLU A 413 1.52 -9.41 -6.20
CA GLU A 413 2.10 -9.96 -4.97
C GLU A 413 1.12 -10.90 -4.24
N ALA A 414 -0.19 -10.58 -4.24
CA ALA A 414 -1.21 -11.46 -3.70
C ALA A 414 -1.28 -12.81 -4.43
N LEU A 415 -1.12 -12.81 -5.76
CA LEU A 415 -1.04 -14.04 -6.56
C LEU A 415 0.28 -14.78 -6.29
N ALA A 416 1.39 -14.07 -6.11
CA ALA A 416 2.69 -14.67 -5.83
C ALA A 416 2.73 -15.45 -4.51
N ALA A 417 1.87 -15.13 -3.55
CA ALA A 417 1.73 -15.90 -2.32
C ALA A 417 1.05 -17.27 -2.50
N GLY A 418 0.40 -17.51 -3.65
CA GLY A 418 -0.26 -18.77 -3.98
C GLY A 418 -1.74 -18.86 -3.59
N GLU A 419 -2.43 -19.81 -4.21
CA GLU A 419 -3.90 -19.96 -4.13
C GLU A 419 -4.39 -20.30 -2.72
N ASP A 420 -3.59 -21.01 -1.92
CA ASP A 420 -3.97 -21.38 -0.55
C ASP A 420 -3.90 -20.18 0.40
N ARG A 421 -2.97 -19.24 0.17
CA ARG A 421 -2.80 -18.03 0.98
C ARG A 421 -3.70 -16.88 0.53
N SER A 422 -4.01 -16.80 -0.77
CA SER A 422 -4.94 -15.81 -1.34
C SER A 422 -6.02 -16.44 -2.22
N PRO A 423 -6.89 -17.32 -1.71
CA PRO A 423 -7.88 -18.00 -2.55
C PRO A 423 -8.88 -17.04 -3.18
N GLN A 424 -9.10 -15.87 -2.59
CA GLN A 424 -10.04 -14.89 -3.10
C GLN A 424 -9.49 -14.14 -4.32
N ILE A 425 -8.21 -13.74 -4.35
CA ILE A 425 -7.64 -13.06 -5.54
C ILE A 425 -7.77 -13.97 -6.77
N TYR A 426 -7.40 -15.25 -6.65
CA TYR A 426 -7.47 -16.23 -7.74
C TYR A 426 -8.92 -16.41 -8.27
N ARG A 427 -9.93 -16.36 -7.40
CA ARG A 427 -11.35 -16.45 -7.82
C ARG A 427 -11.87 -15.15 -8.42
N ASP A 428 -11.42 -14.02 -7.89
CA ASP A 428 -12.01 -12.71 -8.17
C ASP A 428 -11.19 -11.87 -9.15
N MET A 429 -10.07 -12.38 -9.68
CA MET A 429 -9.27 -11.67 -10.70
C MET A 429 -10.12 -11.18 -11.87
N SER A 430 -11.14 -11.93 -12.28
CA SER A 430 -12.06 -11.55 -13.36
C SER A 430 -12.92 -10.32 -13.05
N LYS A 431 -13.13 -10.01 -11.76
CA LYS A 431 -13.90 -8.85 -11.29
C LYS A 431 -13.08 -7.56 -11.28
N PHE A 432 -11.75 -7.66 -11.32
CA PHE A 432 -10.88 -6.48 -11.39
C PHE A 432 -11.08 -5.74 -12.73
N PRO A 433 -10.90 -4.40 -12.73
CA PRO A 433 -10.90 -3.62 -13.96
C PRO A 433 -9.99 -4.25 -15.02
N GLN A 434 -10.38 -4.14 -16.29
CA GLN A 434 -9.59 -4.74 -17.39
C GLN A 434 -8.15 -4.22 -17.41
N SER A 435 -7.94 -2.93 -17.09
CA SER A 435 -6.62 -2.31 -16.94
C SER A 435 -5.74 -3.07 -15.94
N VAL A 436 -6.27 -3.40 -14.77
CA VAL A 436 -5.54 -4.14 -13.73
C VAL A 436 -5.21 -5.56 -14.22
N ARG A 437 -6.18 -6.26 -14.81
CA ARG A 437 -5.97 -7.62 -15.34
C ARG A 437 -4.90 -7.67 -16.43
N VAL A 438 -4.94 -6.72 -17.37
CA VAL A 438 -3.93 -6.57 -18.44
C VAL A 438 -2.56 -6.26 -17.84
N GLY A 439 -2.50 -5.37 -16.83
CA GLY A 439 -1.26 -5.03 -16.14
C GLY A 439 -0.61 -6.24 -15.46
N VAL A 440 -1.41 -7.07 -14.77
CA VAL A 440 -0.93 -8.32 -14.16
C VAL A 440 -0.45 -9.31 -15.23
N GLN A 441 -1.20 -9.54 -16.32
CA GLN A 441 -0.75 -10.39 -17.44
C GLN A 441 0.57 -9.88 -18.04
N ARG A 442 0.71 -8.56 -18.21
CA ARG A 442 1.92 -7.93 -18.74
C ARG A 442 3.12 -8.17 -17.83
N ARG A 443 2.93 -8.03 -16.51
CA ARG A 443 3.99 -8.31 -15.54
C ARG A 443 4.38 -9.79 -15.54
N LEU A 444 3.40 -10.70 -15.50
CA LEU A 444 3.65 -12.15 -15.65
C LEU A 444 4.40 -12.48 -16.95
N GLN A 445 4.11 -11.78 -18.05
CA GLN A 445 4.80 -11.98 -19.32
C GLN A 445 6.24 -11.48 -19.30
N ARG A 446 6.49 -10.28 -18.74
CA ARG A 446 7.86 -9.75 -18.58
C ARG A 446 8.73 -10.64 -17.71
N GLU A 447 8.15 -11.24 -16.66
CA GLU A 447 8.85 -12.17 -15.77
C GLU A 447 8.91 -13.62 -16.32
N GLY A 448 8.39 -13.85 -17.53
CA GLY A 448 8.53 -15.12 -18.24
C GLY A 448 7.52 -16.21 -17.86
N PHE A 449 6.54 -15.90 -17.00
CA PHE A 449 5.49 -16.85 -16.57
C PHE A 449 4.33 -16.98 -17.55
N TYR A 450 4.10 -15.96 -18.41
CA TYR A 450 2.94 -15.89 -19.29
C TYR A 450 3.31 -15.58 -20.74
N SER A 451 2.74 -16.32 -21.70
CA SER A 451 2.97 -16.13 -23.15
C SER A 451 1.69 -15.85 -23.95
N GLY A 452 0.55 -15.71 -23.27
CA GLY A 452 -0.74 -15.44 -23.90
C GLY A 452 -0.96 -13.96 -24.27
N ALA A 453 -2.17 -13.66 -24.75
CA ALA A 453 -2.56 -12.31 -25.13
C ALA A 453 -2.74 -11.40 -23.90
N LEU A 454 -2.39 -10.12 -24.05
CA LEU A 454 -2.62 -9.07 -23.04
C LEU A 454 -4.01 -8.45 -23.20
N ASP A 455 -5.04 -9.28 -23.11
CA ASP A 455 -6.44 -8.92 -23.37
C ASP A 455 -7.25 -8.68 -22.07
N GLY A 456 -6.65 -8.96 -20.93
CA GLY A 456 -7.26 -8.94 -19.61
C GLY A 456 -8.09 -10.19 -19.32
N ALA A 457 -8.30 -11.09 -20.29
CA ALA A 457 -9.01 -12.35 -20.09
C ALA A 457 -8.19 -13.26 -19.17
N PHE A 458 -8.45 -13.12 -17.86
CA PHE A 458 -7.75 -13.82 -16.81
C PHE A 458 -8.26 -15.27 -16.66
N GLY A 459 -8.14 -16.03 -17.75
CA GLY A 459 -8.61 -17.40 -17.87
C GLY A 459 -7.58 -18.44 -17.44
N PRO A 460 -7.73 -19.71 -17.86
CA PRO A 460 -6.87 -20.82 -17.41
C PRO A 460 -5.36 -20.59 -17.62
N ALA A 461 -4.96 -19.95 -18.73
CA ALA A 461 -3.55 -19.66 -19.01
C ALA A 461 -2.96 -18.63 -18.03
N SER A 462 -3.68 -17.54 -17.75
CA SER A 462 -3.25 -16.52 -16.79
C SER A 462 -3.20 -17.10 -15.37
N MET A 463 -4.16 -17.95 -15.02
CA MET A 463 -4.20 -18.67 -13.75
C MET A 463 -3.05 -19.67 -13.60
N ALA A 464 -2.68 -20.39 -14.67
CA ALA A 464 -1.52 -21.27 -14.67
C ALA A 464 -0.22 -20.48 -14.48
N ALA A 465 -0.07 -19.35 -15.16
CA ALA A 465 1.07 -18.44 -14.98
C ALA A 465 1.17 -17.93 -13.53
N ALA A 466 0.05 -17.50 -12.93
CA ALA A 466 0.02 -17.08 -11.53
C ALA A 466 0.39 -18.21 -10.55
N ARG A 467 0.05 -19.47 -10.85
CA ARG A 467 0.49 -20.61 -10.03
C ARG A 467 1.98 -20.90 -10.20
N LEU A 468 2.53 -20.77 -11.42
CA LEU A 468 3.96 -20.90 -11.66
C LEU A 468 4.75 -19.81 -10.94
N LEU A 469 4.25 -18.57 -10.95
CA LEU A 469 4.79 -17.47 -10.13
C LEU A 469 4.82 -17.86 -8.65
N ALA A 470 3.71 -18.37 -8.12
CA ALA A 470 3.65 -18.76 -6.71
C ALA A 470 4.63 -19.90 -6.35
N LEU A 471 4.89 -20.83 -7.27
CA LEU A 471 5.87 -21.90 -7.07
C LEU A 471 7.33 -21.42 -7.15
N SER A 472 7.57 -20.22 -7.68
CA SER A 472 8.92 -19.64 -7.80
C SER A 472 9.34 -18.82 -6.56
N ARG A 473 8.41 -18.59 -5.64
CA ARG A 473 8.61 -17.90 -4.36
C ARG A 473 8.63 -18.94 -3.25
#